data_AF-A0A182SXX9-F1
#
_entry.id   AF-A0A182SXX9-F1
#
_cell.length_a   1.000
_cell.length_b   1.000
_cell.length_c   1.000
_cell.angle_alpha   90.00
_cell.angle_beta   90.00
_cell.angle_gamma   90.00
#
_symmetry.space_group_name_H-M   'P 1'
#
loop_
_entity.id
_entity.type
_entity.pdbx_description
1 polymer ?
#
loop_
_entity_poly.entity_id
_entity_poly.type
_entity_poly.pdbx_seq_one_letter_code
_entity_poly.pdbx_strand_id
1 'polypeptide(L)'
;MEILDCPLLSVNVRVWRFWSFVLVHNWKRYISIIPVTLLNVFMFADLYRAWGNIEEVIINAYFAVLYFNAVVSALIRGDSPDAVGLINLWFLRFCNLFSGTMFGACALNDEVITKLVATYTKRARFLSISNLALGAFISGCFVVYPLFTGQRGLPYGMFIPGVNNFDSPQYEIFYLTQLVLTFPGCCMYIPYTSFFASSTLFGLVQIKTLQHQLRNFRSENLSESTTALNRKLQRLIEDHKRIIRYVQELNDLVTYICLIEFLSFGLMLCALLFLLNI
;
A
#
# COMPACT_ATOMS: atom_id res chain seq x y z
N MET A 1 -22.64 -1.87 -5.21
CA MET A 1 -21.91 -3.12 -5.53
C MET A 1 -20.57 -3.02 -4.81
N GLU A 2 -20.29 -3.93 -3.88
CA GLU A 2 -19.20 -3.74 -2.91
C GLU A 2 -17.82 -3.98 -3.54
N ILE A 3 -16.87 -3.08 -3.27
CA ILE A 3 -15.44 -3.20 -3.63
C ILE A 3 -14.82 -4.54 -3.15
N LEU A 4 -15.46 -5.19 -2.17
CA LEU A 4 -15.09 -6.49 -1.61
C LEU A 4 -15.21 -7.67 -2.59
N ASP A 5 -16.08 -7.59 -3.59
CA ASP A 5 -16.30 -8.68 -4.53
C ASP A 5 -15.23 -8.73 -5.62
N CYS A 6 -14.35 -7.73 -5.69
CA CYS A 6 -13.30 -7.70 -6.69
C CYS A 6 -12.16 -8.66 -6.30
N PRO A 7 -11.96 -9.79 -7.02
CA PRO A 7 -11.05 -10.85 -6.57
C PRO A 7 -9.60 -10.38 -6.53
N LEU A 8 -9.23 -9.37 -7.33
CA LEU A 8 -7.89 -8.80 -7.40
C LEU A 8 -7.53 -7.95 -6.17
N LEU A 9 -8.52 -7.27 -5.59
CA LEU A 9 -8.36 -6.39 -4.42
C LEU A 9 -8.81 -7.03 -3.10
N SER A 10 -9.48 -8.18 -3.18
CA SER A 10 -10.09 -8.87 -2.04
C SER A 10 -9.14 -9.08 -0.86
N VAL A 11 -7.85 -9.34 -1.09
CA VAL A 11 -6.86 -9.53 -0.02
C VAL A 11 -6.58 -8.23 0.70
N ASN A 12 -6.18 -7.18 -0.01
CA ASN A 12 -5.83 -5.87 0.57
C ASN A 12 -7.06 -5.22 1.23
N VAL A 13 -8.22 -5.31 0.57
CA VAL A 13 -9.49 -4.77 1.07
C VAL A 13 -9.98 -5.53 2.31
N ARG A 14 -9.80 -6.85 2.39
CA ARG A 14 -10.12 -7.62 3.61
C ARG A 14 -9.22 -7.24 4.77
N VAL A 15 -7.92 -7.01 4.54
CA VAL A 15 -7.00 -6.55 5.59
C VAL A 15 -7.41 -5.16 6.08
N TRP A 16 -7.71 -4.23 5.17
CA TRP A 16 -8.20 -2.91 5.57
C TRP A 16 -9.56 -2.93 6.25
N ARG A 17 -10.45 -3.85 5.87
CA ARG A 17 -11.75 -4.05 6.53
C ARG A 17 -11.58 -4.65 7.93
N PHE A 18 -10.70 -5.64 8.08
CA PHE A 18 -10.40 -6.30 9.36
C PHE A 18 -9.94 -5.28 10.41
N TRP A 19 -9.06 -4.37 10.01
CA TRP A 19 -8.57 -3.29 10.88
C TRP A 19 -9.45 -2.03 10.90
N SER A 20 -10.60 -2.05 10.22
CA SER A 20 -11.54 -0.93 10.14
C SER A 20 -10.96 0.37 9.54
N PHE A 21 -9.92 0.28 8.71
CA PHE A 21 -9.24 1.43 8.12
C PHE A 21 -9.98 2.08 6.95
N VAL A 22 -10.81 1.33 6.21
CA VAL A 22 -11.38 1.79 4.92
C VAL A 22 -12.91 1.70 4.83
N LEU A 23 -13.56 0.69 5.44
CA LEU A 23 -14.95 0.34 5.09
C LEU A 23 -15.98 0.52 6.19
N VAL A 24 -15.57 0.70 7.45
CA VAL A 24 -16.50 0.88 8.56
C VAL A 24 -15.99 1.96 9.50
N HIS A 25 -16.82 2.99 9.72
CA HIS A 25 -16.59 4.00 10.74
C HIS A 25 -16.88 3.38 12.12
N ASN A 26 -15.86 2.86 12.78
CA ASN A 26 -15.97 2.26 14.11
C ASN A 26 -14.91 2.80 15.07
N TRP A 27 -15.22 2.74 16.37
CA TRP A 27 -14.32 3.05 17.49
C TRP A 27 -12.95 2.33 17.42
N LYS A 28 -12.91 1.12 16.84
CA LYS A 28 -11.69 0.32 16.63
C LYS A 28 -10.62 1.04 15.80
N ARG A 29 -11.05 1.90 14.86
CA ARG A 29 -10.15 2.71 14.03
C ARG A 29 -9.34 3.68 14.88
N TYR A 30 -10.01 4.40 15.79
CA TYR A 30 -9.36 5.36 16.69
C TYR A 30 -8.40 4.66 17.65
N ILE A 31 -8.79 3.48 18.15
CA ILE A 31 -7.94 2.67 19.03
C ILE A 31 -6.65 2.19 18.36
N SER A 32 -6.64 1.99 17.04
CA SER A 32 -5.42 1.59 16.33
C SER A 32 -4.62 2.79 15.80
N ILE A 33 -5.27 3.84 15.31
CA ILE A 33 -4.58 4.98 14.69
C ILE A 33 -3.95 5.91 15.74
N ILE A 34 -4.66 6.20 16.83
CA ILE A 34 -4.21 7.19 17.83
C ILE A 34 -2.90 6.73 18.50
N PRO A 35 -2.77 5.49 19.01
CA PRO A 35 -1.52 5.06 19.64
C PRO A 35 -0.34 5.00 18.67
N VAL A 36 -0.58 4.60 17.42
CA VAL A 36 0.46 4.56 16.37
C VAL A 36 0.91 5.97 16.00
N THR A 37 -0.02 6.94 15.96
CA THR A 37 0.31 8.36 15.72
C THR A 37 1.12 8.94 16.88
N LEU A 38 0.71 8.67 18.13
CA LEU A 38 1.46 9.10 19.31
C LEU A 38 2.85 8.48 19.36
N LEU A 39 2.97 7.19 19.07
CA LEU A 39 4.25 6.50 18.94
C LEU A 39 5.13 7.21 17.90
N ASN A 40 4.59 7.53 16.73
CA ASN A 40 5.33 8.20 15.67
C ASN A 40 5.86 9.59 16.09
N VAL A 41 5.08 10.36 16.86
CA VAL A 41 5.54 11.64 17.44
C VAL A 41 6.73 11.42 18.39
N PHE A 42 6.67 10.41 19.26
CA PHE A 42 7.78 10.09 20.16
C PHE A 42 9.02 9.57 19.42
N MET A 43 8.87 8.89 18.28
CA MET A 43 9.99 8.48 17.42
C MET A 43 10.69 9.68 16.78
N PHE A 44 9.94 10.69 16.32
CA PHE A 44 10.56 11.93 15.83
C PHE A 44 11.22 12.72 16.96
N ALA A 45 10.60 12.78 18.14
CA ALA A 45 11.20 13.44 19.30
C ALA A 45 12.52 12.78 19.73
N ASP A 46 12.59 11.45 19.64
CA ASP A 46 13.82 10.67 19.84
C ASP A 46 14.88 11.04 18.81
N LEU A 47 14.51 11.06 17.52
CA LEU A 47 15.42 11.40 16.42
C LEU A 47 16.04 12.80 16.56
N TYR A 48 15.30 13.77 17.08
CA TYR A 48 15.83 15.12 17.33
C TYR A 48 16.90 15.16 18.44
N ARG A 49 16.86 14.20 19.39
CA ARG A 49 17.73 14.17 20.56
C ARG A 49 18.86 13.16 20.45
N ALA A 50 18.62 12.06 19.74
CA ALA A 50 19.58 11.03 19.44
C ALA A 50 20.61 11.56 18.42
N TRP A 51 21.59 12.32 18.90
CA TRP A 51 22.79 12.69 18.15
C TRP A 51 23.98 11.98 18.81
N GLY A 52 24.35 10.82 18.27
CA GLY A 52 25.42 10.00 18.83
C GLY A 52 25.73 8.79 17.94
N ASN A 53 25.00 7.69 18.14
CA ASN A 53 25.19 6.48 17.34
C ASN A 53 24.50 6.60 15.98
N ILE A 54 25.28 6.89 14.94
CA ILE A 54 24.79 7.11 13.57
C ILE A 54 23.98 5.90 13.06
N GLU A 55 24.38 4.68 13.43
CA GLU A 55 23.67 3.45 13.05
C GLU A 55 22.23 3.41 13.60
N GLU A 56 22.10 3.60 14.90
CA GLU A 56 20.80 3.60 15.59
C GLU A 56 19.90 4.73 15.09
N VAL A 57 20.48 5.91 14.85
CA VAL A 57 19.78 7.08 14.30
C VAL A 57 19.22 6.80 12.91
N ILE A 58 19.98 6.17 12.02
CA ILE A 58 19.53 5.85 10.66
C ILE A 58 18.36 4.85 10.68
N ILE A 59 18.47 3.80 11.51
CA ILE A 59 17.44 2.77 11.64
C ILE A 59 16.16 3.38 12.25
N ASN A 60 16.30 4.16 13.33
CA ASN A 60 15.17 4.84 13.97
C ASN A 60 14.52 5.88 13.06
N ALA A 61 15.31 6.65 12.29
CA ALA A 61 14.81 7.59 11.29
C ALA A 61 13.97 6.87 10.23
N TYR A 62 14.45 5.73 9.74
CA TYR A 62 13.70 4.94 8.76
C TYR A 62 12.36 4.49 9.32
N PHE A 63 12.33 3.88 10.51
CA PHE A 63 11.07 3.45 11.10
C PHE A 63 10.15 4.64 11.39
N ALA A 64 10.69 5.79 11.82
CA ALA A 64 9.90 7.00 12.02
C ALA A 64 9.23 7.46 10.72
N VAL A 65 9.95 7.47 9.60
CA VAL A 65 9.40 7.81 8.28
C VAL A 65 8.40 6.75 7.79
N LEU A 66 8.66 5.46 8.02
CA LEU A 66 7.75 4.38 7.62
C LEU A 66 6.43 4.43 8.40
N TYR A 67 6.50 4.60 9.72
CA TYR A 67 5.32 4.80 10.56
C TYR A 67 4.62 6.11 10.22
N PHE A 68 5.36 7.18 9.88
CA PHE A 68 4.78 8.44 9.45
C PHE A 68 3.98 8.25 8.15
N ASN A 69 4.55 7.55 7.16
CA ASN A 69 3.83 7.24 5.92
C ASN A 69 2.60 6.34 6.19
N ALA A 70 2.70 5.39 7.12
CA ALA A 70 1.56 4.55 7.52
C ALA A 70 0.45 5.36 8.20
N VAL A 71 0.82 6.28 9.09
CA VAL A 71 -0.07 7.21 9.80
C VAL A 71 -0.70 8.19 8.83
N VAL A 72 0.09 8.83 7.96
CA VAL A 72 -0.38 9.71 6.89
C VAL A 72 -1.36 8.95 6.01
N SER A 73 -1.02 7.74 5.55
CA SER A 73 -1.94 6.90 4.80
C SER A 73 -3.22 6.59 5.60
N ALA A 74 -3.13 6.34 6.91
CA ALA A 74 -4.27 6.01 7.78
C ALA A 74 -5.17 7.21 8.13
N LEU A 75 -4.59 8.38 8.31
CA LEU A 75 -5.26 9.66 8.54
C LEU A 75 -5.83 10.21 7.24
N ILE A 76 -5.17 9.99 6.12
CA ILE A 76 -5.70 10.27 4.77
C ILE A 76 -7.03 9.56 4.53
N ARG A 77 -7.20 8.38 5.12
CA ARG A 77 -8.43 7.60 5.02
C ARG A 77 -9.53 8.12 5.97
N GLY A 78 -9.30 9.18 6.75
CA GLY A 78 -10.12 9.64 7.87
C GLY A 78 -10.57 11.08 7.72
N ASP A 79 -11.87 11.27 7.84
CA ASP A 79 -12.60 12.50 7.54
C ASP A 79 -11.87 13.76 8.06
N SER A 80 -11.20 14.46 7.15
CA SER A 80 -10.61 15.77 7.38
C SER A 80 -11.00 16.66 6.20
N PRO A 81 -11.71 17.78 6.45
CA PRO A 81 -12.62 18.36 5.48
C PRO A 81 -11.97 19.04 4.26
N ASP A 82 -10.68 19.44 4.30
CA ASP A 82 -10.26 20.50 3.37
C ASP A 82 -9.19 20.11 2.32
N ALA A 83 -8.49 18.98 2.47
CA ALA A 83 -7.51 18.49 1.47
C ALA A 83 -7.32 16.96 1.46
N VAL A 84 -7.65 16.31 2.56
CA VAL A 84 -7.26 14.94 2.88
C VAL A 84 -8.40 13.95 2.61
N GLY A 85 -9.66 14.37 2.78
CA GLY A 85 -10.86 13.66 2.29
C GLY A 85 -10.91 13.50 0.77
N LEU A 86 -10.24 14.38 0.01
CA LEU A 86 -10.09 14.28 -1.44
C LEU A 86 -9.37 12.99 -1.83
N ILE A 87 -8.23 12.66 -1.23
CA ILE A 87 -7.47 11.45 -1.60
C ILE A 87 -8.26 10.17 -1.30
N ASN A 88 -9.04 10.13 -0.21
CA ASN A 88 -9.93 9.01 0.10
C ASN A 88 -11.08 8.90 -0.91
N LEU A 89 -11.68 10.02 -1.30
CA LEU A 89 -12.70 10.07 -2.35
C LEU A 89 -12.12 9.59 -3.70
N TRP A 90 -10.91 10.01 -4.04
CA TRP A 90 -10.19 9.59 -5.23
C TRP A 90 -9.86 8.10 -5.20
N PHE A 91 -9.39 7.58 -4.08
CA PHE A 91 -9.13 6.17 -3.86
C PHE A 91 -10.41 5.33 -4.03
N LEU A 92 -11.53 5.76 -3.44
CA LEU A 92 -12.83 5.10 -3.58
C LEU A 92 -13.36 5.19 -5.02
N ARG A 93 -13.21 6.35 -5.68
CA ARG A 93 -13.53 6.52 -7.11
C ARG A 93 -12.72 5.57 -7.98
N PHE A 94 -11.42 5.46 -7.72
CA PHE A 94 -10.53 4.56 -8.41
C PHE A 94 -10.94 3.09 -8.18
N CYS A 95 -11.26 2.70 -6.95
CA CYS A 95 -11.76 1.35 -6.65
C CYS A 95 -13.08 1.04 -7.37
N ASN A 96 -13.97 2.02 -7.50
CA ASN A 96 -15.22 1.88 -8.27
C ASN A 96 -14.96 1.78 -9.77
N LEU A 97 -14.08 2.63 -10.33
CA LEU A 97 -13.64 2.57 -11.73
C LEU A 97 -12.99 1.21 -12.05
N PHE A 98 -12.14 0.73 -11.14
CA PHE A 98 -11.48 -0.56 -11.19
C PHE A 98 -12.50 -1.71 -11.20
N SER A 99 -13.46 -1.68 -10.29
CA SER A 99 -14.50 -2.72 -10.20
C SER A 99 -15.37 -2.76 -11.45
N GLY A 100 -15.76 -1.59 -11.98
CA GLY A 100 -16.54 -1.49 -13.22
C GLY A 100 -15.78 -1.96 -14.47
N THR A 101 -14.48 -1.66 -14.55
CA THR A 101 -13.63 -2.09 -15.68
C THR A 101 -13.28 -3.58 -15.61
N MET A 102 -13.07 -4.13 -14.42
CA MET A 102 -12.93 -5.58 -14.19
C MET A 102 -14.18 -6.34 -14.63
N PHE A 103 -15.36 -5.86 -14.22
CA PHE A 103 -16.62 -6.50 -14.58
C PHE A 103 -16.89 -6.44 -16.09
N GLY A 104 -16.61 -5.28 -16.72
CA GLY A 104 -16.68 -5.15 -18.18
C GLY A 104 -15.74 -6.10 -18.91
N ALA A 105 -14.53 -6.32 -18.39
CA ALA A 105 -13.59 -7.29 -18.96
C ALA A 105 -14.04 -8.75 -18.78
N CYS A 106 -14.66 -9.08 -17.64
CA CYS A 106 -15.24 -10.42 -17.40
C CYS A 106 -16.54 -10.68 -18.18
N ALA A 107 -17.26 -9.62 -18.59
CA ALA A 107 -18.46 -9.72 -19.41
C ALA A 107 -18.13 -10.01 -20.90
N LEU A 108 -16.88 -9.81 -21.32
CA LEU A 108 -16.42 -10.26 -22.62
C LEU A 108 -16.30 -11.79 -22.58
N ASN A 109 -17.10 -12.48 -23.39
CA ASN A 109 -17.13 -13.94 -23.48
C ASN A 109 -15.94 -14.49 -24.29
N ASP A 110 -14.74 -14.00 -24.00
CA ASP A 110 -13.48 -14.34 -24.63
C ASP A 110 -12.63 -15.15 -23.65
N GLU A 111 -12.31 -16.38 -24.04
CA GLU A 111 -11.51 -17.32 -23.25
C GLU A 111 -10.10 -16.78 -22.96
N VAL A 112 -9.50 -16.07 -23.92
CA VAL A 112 -8.14 -15.51 -23.80
C VAL A 112 -8.13 -14.39 -22.75
N ILE A 113 -9.11 -13.49 -22.80
CA ILE A 113 -9.25 -12.39 -21.84
C ILE A 113 -9.54 -12.94 -20.45
N THR A 114 -10.43 -13.93 -20.34
CA THR A 114 -10.76 -14.57 -19.06
C THR A 114 -9.55 -15.23 -18.42
N LYS A 115 -8.77 -15.98 -19.21
CA LYS A 115 -7.53 -16.62 -18.74
C LYS A 115 -6.47 -15.61 -18.34
N LEU A 116 -6.36 -14.49 -19.06
CA LEU A 116 -5.46 -13.39 -18.73
C LEU A 116 -5.83 -12.76 -17.38
N VAL A 117 -7.09 -12.38 -17.21
CA VAL A 117 -7.61 -11.81 -15.95
C VAL A 117 -7.38 -12.76 -14.77
N ALA A 118 -7.68 -14.06 -14.93
CA ALA A 118 -7.47 -15.06 -13.89
C ALA A 118 -5.99 -15.21 -13.49
N THR A 119 -5.09 -15.24 -14.48
CA THR A 119 -3.64 -15.38 -14.25
C THR A 119 -3.09 -14.19 -13.46
N TYR A 120 -3.45 -12.98 -13.85
CA TYR A 120 -2.98 -11.77 -13.19
C TYR A 120 -3.65 -11.54 -11.83
N THR A 121 -4.90 -11.96 -11.66
CA THR A 121 -5.56 -12.01 -10.34
C THR A 121 -4.82 -12.92 -9.38
N LYS A 122 -4.41 -14.12 -9.83
CA LYS A 122 -3.61 -15.03 -9.00
C LYS A 122 -2.26 -14.42 -8.61
N ARG A 123 -1.60 -13.74 -9.55
CA ARG A 123 -0.32 -13.04 -9.29
C ARG A 123 -0.48 -11.89 -8.29
N ALA A 124 -1.50 -11.05 -8.44
CA ALA A 124 -1.77 -9.94 -7.52
C ALA A 124 -2.09 -10.43 -6.09
N ARG A 125 -2.86 -11.51 -5.97
CA ARG A 125 -3.14 -12.16 -4.66
C ARG A 125 -1.88 -12.75 -4.04
N PHE A 126 -1.07 -13.46 -4.83
CA PHE A 126 0.19 -14.01 -4.35
C PHE A 126 1.13 -12.89 -3.88
N LEU A 127 1.29 -11.82 -4.66
CA LEU A 127 2.09 -10.65 -4.29
C LEU A 127 1.62 -10.04 -2.96
N SER A 128 0.31 -9.83 -2.80
CA SER A 128 -0.25 -9.23 -1.60
C SER A 128 -0.06 -10.11 -0.35
N ILE A 129 -0.26 -11.43 -0.48
CA ILE A 129 -0.07 -12.39 0.62
C ILE A 129 1.42 -12.50 0.99
N SER A 130 2.30 -12.62 -0.01
CA SER A 130 3.74 -12.73 0.20
C SER A 130 4.32 -11.47 0.84
N ASN A 131 3.92 -10.28 0.40
CA ASN A 131 4.36 -9.03 1.00
C ASN A 131 3.92 -8.92 2.47
N LEU A 132 2.67 -9.28 2.76
CA LEU A 132 2.15 -9.26 4.13
C LEU A 132 2.89 -10.26 5.04
N ALA A 133 3.13 -11.49 4.56
CA ALA A 133 3.87 -12.51 5.29
C ALA A 133 5.32 -12.10 5.55
N LEU A 134 6.01 -11.57 4.53
CA LEU A 134 7.39 -11.09 4.65
C LEU A 134 7.50 -9.92 5.63
N GLY A 135 6.59 -8.95 5.54
CA GLY A 135 6.63 -7.82 6.47
C GLY A 135 6.26 -8.18 7.90
N ALA A 136 5.35 -9.14 8.11
CA ALA A 136 5.09 -9.71 9.43
C ALA A 136 6.32 -10.44 9.99
N PHE A 137 7.02 -11.21 9.15
CA PHE A 137 8.25 -11.90 9.51
C PHE A 137 9.37 -10.92 9.89
N ILE A 138 9.67 -9.94 9.04
CA ILE A 138 10.72 -8.93 9.30
C ILE A 138 10.44 -8.18 10.59
N SER A 139 9.19 -7.77 10.80
CA SER A 139 8.81 -7.02 12.01
C SER A 139 8.86 -7.88 13.26
N GLY A 140 8.53 -9.17 13.15
CA GLY A 140 8.76 -10.16 14.20
C GLY A 140 10.24 -10.30 14.56
N CYS A 141 11.11 -10.45 13.56
CA CYS A 141 12.57 -10.51 13.78
C CYS A 141 13.08 -9.25 14.48
N PHE A 142 12.61 -8.07 14.07
CA PHE A 142 13.05 -6.79 14.64
C PHE A 142 12.62 -6.62 16.10
N VAL A 143 11.38 -7.00 16.43
CA VAL A 143 10.91 -6.98 17.82
C VAL A 143 11.68 -8.00 18.68
N VAL A 144 12.07 -9.15 18.15
CA VAL A 144 12.77 -10.19 18.94
C VAL A 144 14.27 -9.89 19.07
N TYR A 145 14.87 -9.12 18.16
CA TYR A 145 16.30 -8.81 18.15
C TYR A 145 16.87 -8.28 19.50
N PRO A 146 16.22 -7.30 20.18
CA PRO A 146 16.67 -6.84 21.50
C PRO A 146 16.71 -7.93 22.59
N LEU A 147 15.86 -8.97 22.49
CA LEU A 147 15.83 -10.07 23.47
C LEU A 147 17.09 -10.95 23.38
N PHE A 148 17.67 -11.06 22.18
CA PHE A 148 18.87 -11.87 21.96
C PHE A 148 20.18 -11.12 22.24
N THR A 149 20.19 -9.80 22.07
CA THR A 149 21.39 -8.98 22.31
C THR A 149 21.62 -8.70 23.80
N GLY A 150 20.61 -8.90 24.66
CA GLY A 150 20.71 -8.67 26.10
C GLY A 150 20.85 -7.20 26.48
N GLN A 151 20.83 -6.29 25.51
CA GLN A 151 20.81 -4.85 25.73
C GLN A 151 19.37 -4.37 25.95
N ARG A 152 19.16 -3.52 26.97
CA ARG A 152 17.85 -2.88 27.22
C ARG A 152 17.60 -1.79 26.18
N GLY A 153 17.30 -2.20 24.95
CA GLY A 153 16.83 -1.32 23.87
C GLY A 153 15.34 -1.53 23.62
N LEU A 154 14.62 -0.46 23.30
CA LEU A 154 13.27 -0.58 22.74
C LEU A 154 13.40 -0.94 21.25
N PRO A 155 12.56 -1.83 20.70
CA PRO A 155 12.58 -2.18 19.28
C PRO A 155 12.58 -0.95 18.39
N TYR A 156 11.68 0.01 18.67
CA TYR A 156 11.65 1.30 17.98
C TYR A 156 12.13 2.38 18.95
N GLY A 157 13.15 3.15 18.56
CA GLY A 157 13.61 4.31 19.34
C GLY A 157 12.46 5.26 19.64
N MET A 158 12.23 5.54 20.94
CA MET A 158 11.21 6.47 21.37
C MET A 158 11.66 7.23 22.61
N PHE A 159 11.38 8.53 22.62
CA PHE A 159 11.68 9.39 23.73
C PHE A 159 10.40 9.96 24.33
N ILE A 160 10.15 9.64 25.60
CA ILE A 160 9.07 10.23 26.39
C ILE A 160 9.66 11.23 27.39
N PRO A 161 9.28 12.52 27.33
CA PRO A 161 9.76 13.53 28.26
C PRO A 161 9.32 13.21 29.70
N GLY A 162 10.27 13.19 30.64
CA GLY A 162 10.01 13.01 32.07
C GLY A 162 9.92 11.56 32.56
N VAL A 163 10.24 10.58 31.71
CA VAL A 163 10.17 9.14 32.02
C VAL A 163 11.50 8.46 31.67
N ASN A 164 12.03 7.64 32.58
CA ASN A 164 13.23 6.84 32.32
C ASN A 164 12.83 5.56 31.59
N ASN A 165 12.88 5.59 30.25
CA ASN A 165 12.38 4.49 29.40
C ASN A 165 13.10 3.13 29.60
N PHE A 166 14.23 3.11 30.31
CA PHE A 166 15.07 1.93 30.56
C PHE A 166 14.91 1.35 31.97
N ASP A 167 14.22 2.05 32.87
CA ASP A 167 13.98 1.61 34.25
C ASP A 167 12.80 0.61 34.29
N SER A 168 12.89 -0.39 35.16
CA SER A 168 11.77 -1.31 35.42
C SER A 168 10.76 -0.63 36.36
N PRO A 169 9.44 -0.69 36.10
CA PRO A 169 8.72 -1.51 35.11
C PRO A 169 8.39 -0.80 33.77
N GLN A 170 8.84 0.44 33.58
CA GLN A 170 8.45 1.28 32.44
C GLN A 170 8.93 0.69 31.11
N TYR A 171 10.15 0.14 31.09
CA TYR A 171 10.72 -0.56 29.95
C TYR A 171 9.82 -1.70 29.46
N GLU A 172 9.35 -2.57 30.36
CA GLU A 172 8.53 -3.75 30.01
C GLU A 172 7.17 -3.33 29.43
N ILE A 173 6.58 -2.27 29.98
CA ILE A 173 5.29 -1.73 29.51
C ILE A 173 5.43 -1.16 28.09
N PHE A 174 6.46 -0.35 27.84
CA PHE A 174 6.68 0.23 26.51
C PHE A 174 7.05 -0.83 25.49
N TYR A 175 7.86 -1.81 25.88
CA TYR A 175 8.20 -2.93 25.02
C TYR A 175 6.96 -3.74 24.59
N LEU A 176 6.10 -4.11 25.54
CA LEU A 176 4.84 -4.82 25.24
C LEU A 176 3.90 -3.97 24.39
N THR A 177 3.83 -2.67 24.66
CA THR A 177 3.04 -1.73 23.86
C THR A 177 3.54 -1.67 22.42
N GLN A 178 4.85 -1.53 22.22
CA GLN A 178 5.45 -1.53 20.89
C GLN A 178 5.19 -2.86 20.18
N LEU A 179 5.36 -4.00 20.86
CA LEU A 179 5.09 -5.33 20.29
C LEU A 179 3.65 -5.45 19.78
N VAL A 180 2.67 -4.96 20.54
CA VAL A 180 1.25 -4.97 20.14
C VAL A 180 0.99 -3.98 19.00
N LEU A 181 1.65 -2.82 18.99
CA LEU A 181 1.48 -1.78 17.97
C LEU A 181 2.23 -2.07 16.66
N THR A 182 3.26 -2.91 16.68
CA THR A 182 3.97 -3.36 15.48
C THR A 182 3.01 -4.00 14.48
N PHE A 183 2.18 -4.91 14.95
CA PHE A 183 1.28 -5.68 14.08
C PHE A 183 0.28 -4.80 13.29
N PRO A 184 -0.46 -3.86 13.92
CA PRO A 184 -1.28 -2.91 13.17
C PRO A 184 -0.46 -1.96 12.30
N GLY A 185 0.73 -1.53 12.75
CA GLY A 185 1.64 -0.68 11.95
C GLY A 185 2.02 -1.34 10.62
N CYS A 186 2.44 -2.60 10.64
CA CYS A 186 2.74 -3.39 9.44
C CYS A 186 1.50 -3.53 8.54
N CYS A 187 0.34 -3.82 9.14
CA CYS A 187 -0.92 -4.01 8.42
C CYS A 187 -1.49 -2.70 7.82
N MET A 188 -1.00 -1.53 8.21
CA MET A 188 -1.39 -0.25 7.61
C MET A 188 -0.59 0.06 6.34
N TYR A 189 0.72 -0.19 6.37
CA TYR A 189 1.65 0.18 5.31
C TYR A 189 1.68 -0.87 4.18
N ILE A 190 1.83 -2.15 4.51
CA ILE A 190 2.09 -3.20 3.52
C ILE A 190 0.92 -3.39 2.53
N PRO A 191 -0.35 -3.45 2.96
CA PRO A 191 -1.46 -3.60 2.02
C PRO A 191 -1.63 -2.39 1.10
N TYR A 192 -1.11 -1.23 1.49
CA TYR A 192 -1.11 -0.01 0.67
C TYR A 192 -0.15 -0.11 -0.50
N THR A 193 1.09 -0.49 -0.25
CA THR A 193 2.06 -0.73 -1.33
C THR A 193 1.61 -1.89 -2.24
N SER A 194 1.07 -2.96 -1.66
CA SER A 194 0.49 -4.08 -2.41
C SER A 194 -0.73 -3.70 -3.25
N PHE A 195 -1.54 -2.73 -2.81
CA PHE A 195 -2.66 -2.20 -3.57
C PHE A 195 -2.19 -1.48 -4.84
N PHE A 196 -1.16 -0.64 -4.74
CA PHE A 196 -0.63 0.06 -5.90
C PHE A 196 -0.04 -0.89 -6.93
N ALA A 197 0.75 -1.86 -6.48
CA ALA A 197 1.29 -2.89 -7.37
C ALA A 197 0.16 -3.69 -8.06
N SER A 198 -0.90 -4.04 -7.33
CA SER A 198 -2.08 -4.72 -7.88
C SER A 198 -2.83 -3.86 -8.91
N SER A 199 -2.93 -2.56 -8.66
CA SER A 199 -3.57 -1.59 -9.56
C SER A 199 -2.78 -1.40 -10.86
N THR A 200 -1.45 -1.33 -10.78
CA THR A 200 -0.57 -1.29 -11.97
C THR A 200 -0.67 -2.59 -12.77
N LEU A 201 -0.69 -3.75 -12.10
CA LEU A 201 -0.88 -5.06 -12.76
C LEU A 201 -2.20 -5.13 -13.51
N PHE A 202 -3.27 -4.55 -12.96
CA PHE A 202 -4.55 -4.47 -13.66
C PHE A 202 -4.52 -3.53 -14.87
N GLY A 203 -3.85 -2.38 -14.76
CA GLY A 203 -3.61 -1.51 -15.93
C GLY A 203 -2.90 -2.25 -17.06
N LEU A 204 -1.92 -3.09 -16.73
CA LEU A 204 -1.24 -3.96 -17.70
C LEU A 204 -2.19 -4.98 -18.34
N VAL A 205 -3.10 -5.58 -17.57
CA VAL A 205 -4.13 -6.49 -18.11
C VAL A 205 -5.02 -5.76 -19.11
N GLN A 206 -5.49 -4.56 -18.78
CA GLN A 206 -6.32 -3.76 -19.67
C GLN A 206 -5.63 -3.44 -21.00
N ILE A 207 -4.35 -3.05 -20.96
CA ILE A 207 -3.55 -2.81 -22.17
C ILE A 207 -3.42 -4.09 -23.00
N LYS A 208 -3.17 -5.24 -22.37
CA LYS A 208 -3.06 -6.53 -23.07
C LYS A 208 -4.39 -6.98 -23.67
N THR A 209 -5.50 -6.73 -22.99
CA THR A 209 -6.85 -6.97 -23.53
C THR A 209 -7.09 -6.13 -24.79
N LEU A 210 -6.78 -4.83 -24.74
CA LEU A 210 -6.91 -3.97 -25.92
C LEU A 210 -6.00 -4.44 -27.07
N GLN A 211 -4.75 -4.84 -26.77
CA GLN A 211 -3.85 -5.41 -27.78
C GLN A 211 -4.42 -6.68 -28.42
N HIS A 212 -5.07 -7.55 -27.64
CA HIS A 212 -5.71 -8.74 -28.16
C HIS A 212 -6.88 -8.40 -29.08
N GLN A 213 -7.79 -7.52 -28.64
CA GLN A 213 -8.92 -7.08 -29.44
C GLN A 213 -8.48 -6.38 -30.73
N LEU A 214 -7.41 -5.58 -30.70
CA LEU A 214 -6.85 -4.92 -31.90
C LEU A 214 -6.24 -5.92 -32.88
N ARG A 215 -5.59 -6.99 -32.37
CA ARG A 215 -5.06 -8.08 -33.21
C ARG A 215 -6.20 -8.88 -33.86
N ASN A 216 -7.24 -9.20 -33.11
CA ASN A 216 -8.42 -9.92 -33.63
C ASN A 216 -9.17 -9.07 -34.67
N PHE A 217 -9.31 -7.77 -34.40
CA PHE A 217 -9.86 -6.81 -35.37
C PHE A 217 -9.08 -6.87 -36.68
N ARG A 218 -7.74 -6.82 -36.66
CA ARG A 218 -6.91 -6.92 -37.86
C ARG A 218 -7.16 -8.21 -38.66
N SER A 219 -7.45 -9.35 -38.02
CA SER A 219 -7.66 -10.64 -38.68
C SER A 219 -9.09 -10.86 -39.22
N GLU A 220 -10.11 -10.24 -38.62
CA GLU A 220 -11.53 -10.43 -39.02
C GLU A 220 -11.97 -9.53 -40.20
N ASN A 221 -11.14 -8.57 -40.61
CA ASN A 221 -11.48 -7.45 -41.51
C ASN A 221 -11.81 -7.80 -42.98
N LEU A 222 -11.90 -9.08 -43.36
CA LEU A 222 -12.09 -9.48 -44.76
C LEU A 222 -13.55 -9.69 -45.18
N SER A 223 -14.52 -9.77 -44.26
CA SER A 223 -15.92 -10.11 -44.62
C SER A 223 -17.02 -9.27 -43.96
N GLU A 224 -16.71 -8.32 -43.07
CA GLU A 224 -17.73 -7.54 -42.35
C GLU A 224 -18.13 -6.22 -43.04
N SER A 225 -19.41 -5.84 -42.88
CA SER A 225 -19.96 -4.56 -43.33
C SER A 225 -19.20 -3.36 -42.74
N THR A 226 -18.93 -2.35 -43.56
CA THR A 226 -18.23 -1.09 -43.19
C THR A 226 -18.84 -0.41 -41.96
N THR A 227 -20.16 -0.52 -41.75
CA THR A 227 -20.83 0.07 -40.57
C THR A 227 -20.57 -0.73 -39.29
N ALA A 228 -20.43 -2.06 -39.36
CA ALA A 228 -20.05 -2.90 -38.23
C ALA A 228 -18.57 -2.68 -37.85
N LEU A 229 -17.71 -2.53 -38.86
CA LEU A 229 -16.30 -2.22 -38.70
C LEU A 229 -16.09 -0.88 -37.96
N ASN A 230 -16.80 0.17 -38.40
CA ASN A 230 -16.71 1.49 -37.76
C ASN A 230 -17.18 1.46 -36.30
N ARG A 231 -18.22 0.68 -35.97
CA ARG A 231 -18.67 0.50 -34.58
C ARG A 231 -17.65 -0.25 -33.72
N LYS A 232 -17.02 -1.31 -34.24
CA LYS A 232 -15.95 -2.03 -33.54
C LYS A 232 -14.74 -1.12 -33.29
N LEU A 233 -14.33 -0.34 -34.30
CA LEU A 233 -13.23 0.62 -34.18
C LEU A 233 -13.54 1.72 -33.16
N GLN A 234 -14.76 2.26 -33.17
CA GLN A 234 -15.19 3.25 -32.19
C GLN A 234 -15.08 2.70 -30.75
N ARG A 235 -15.53 1.47 -30.51
CA ARG A 235 -15.39 0.82 -29.19
C ARG A 235 -13.94 0.66 -28.77
N LEU A 236 -13.05 0.23 -29.67
CA LEU A 236 -11.60 0.12 -29.39
C LEU A 236 -10.99 1.47 -28.99
N ILE A 237 -11.39 2.56 -29.64
CA ILE A 237 -10.92 3.91 -29.31
C ILE A 237 -11.46 4.36 -27.94
N GLU A 238 -12.73 4.07 -27.65
CA GLU A 238 -13.34 4.36 -26.35
C GLU A 238 -12.64 3.59 -25.21
N ASP A 239 -12.36 2.31 -25.41
CA ASP A 239 -11.62 1.47 -24.47
C ASP A 239 -10.19 1.98 -24.25
N HIS A 240 -9.49 2.36 -25.32
CA HIS A 240 -8.15 2.95 -25.20
C HIS A 240 -8.16 4.27 -24.41
N LYS A 241 -9.12 5.16 -24.67
CA LYS A 241 -9.29 6.41 -23.91
C LYS A 241 -9.58 6.14 -22.43
N ARG A 242 -10.36 5.09 -22.14
CA ARG A 242 -10.65 4.66 -20.76
C ARG A 242 -9.40 4.19 -20.04
N ILE A 243 -8.52 3.44 -20.72
CA ILE A 243 -7.23 2.98 -20.18
C ILE A 243 -6.31 4.16 -19.90
N ILE A 244 -6.20 5.12 -20.83
CA ILE A 244 -5.39 6.33 -20.61
C ILE A 244 -5.86 7.06 -19.36
N ARG A 245 -7.18 7.28 -19.22
CA ARG A 245 -7.75 7.93 -18.03
C ARG A 245 -7.45 7.14 -16.76
N TYR A 246 -7.57 5.82 -16.79
CA TYR A 246 -7.23 4.96 -15.65
C TYR A 246 -5.76 5.12 -15.23
N VAL A 247 -4.83 5.14 -16.19
CA VAL A 247 -3.40 5.29 -15.90
C VAL A 247 -3.07 6.70 -15.39
N GLN A 248 -3.73 7.74 -15.91
CA GLN A 248 -3.59 9.10 -15.41
C GLN A 248 -4.03 9.21 -13.95
N GLU A 249 -5.23 8.71 -13.63
CA GLU A 249 -5.75 8.69 -12.25
C GLU A 249 -4.86 7.88 -11.29
N LEU A 250 -4.30 6.76 -11.76
CA LEU A 250 -3.35 5.97 -10.98
C LEU A 250 -2.06 6.75 -10.73
N ASN A 251 -1.51 7.43 -11.74
CA ASN A 251 -0.30 8.22 -11.60
C ASN A 251 -0.52 9.42 -10.67
N ASP A 252 -1.64 10.12 -10.79
CA ASP A 252 -1.96 11.25 -9.91
C ASP A 252 -2.08 10.81 -8.45
N LEU A 253 -2.58 9.59 -8.22
CA LEU A 253 -2.66 8.99 -6.88
C LEU A 253 -1.29 8.56 -6.34
N VAL A 254 -0.43 7.97 -7.18
CA VAL A 254 0.76 7.23 -6.73
C VAL A 254 2.06 8.04 -6.81
N THR A 255 2.17 8.99 -7.74
CA THR A 255 3.44 9.68 -8.05
C THR A 255 4.11 10.29 -6.82
N TYR A 256 3.37 11.09 -6.04
CA TYR A 256 3.93 11.78 -4.88
C TYR A 256 4.32 10.81 -3.76
N ILE A 257 3.54 9.76 -3.55
CA ILE A 257 3.81 8.75 -2.53
C ILE A 257 5.05 7.96 -2.90
N CYS A 258 5.14 7.49 -4.14
CA CYS A 258 6.32 6.77 -4.63
C CYS A 258 7.57 7.66 -4.61
N LEU A 259 7.45 8.97 -4.88
CA LEU A 259 8.58 9.89 -4.77
C LEU A 259 9.12 9.97 -3.34
N ILE A 260 8.23 10.11 -2.35
CA ILE A 260 8.61 10.16 -0.93
C ILE A 260 9.22 8.83 -0.49
N GLU A 261 8.61 7.71 -0.87
CA GLU A 261 9.14 6.37 -0.56
C GLU A 261 10.51 6.16 -1.21
N PHE A 262 10.67 6.52 -2.48
CA PHE A 262 11.93 6.40 -3.20
C PHE A 262 13.06 7.21 -2.55
N LEU A 263 12.78 8.47 -2.19
CA LEU A 263 13.76 9.32 -1.50
C LEU A 263 14.12 8.73 -0.13
N SER A 264 13.13 8.25 0.62
CA SER A 264 13.32 7.69 1.96
C SER A 264 14.15 6.40 1.94
N PHE A 265 13.79 5.45 1.06
CA PHE A 265 14.56 4.21 0.88
C PHE A 265 15.95 4.48 0.30
N GLY A 266 16.07 5.41 -0.65
CA GLY A 266 17.35 5.80 -1.23
C GLY A 266 18.32 6.36 -0.18
N LEU A 267 17.85 7.32 0.63
CA LEU A 267 18.65 7.88 1.72
C LEU A 267 19.07 6.81 2.74
N MET A 268 18.15 5.93 3.13
CA MET A 268 18.46 4.84 4.06
C MET A 268 19.48 3.85 3.49
N LEU A 269 19.37 3.45 2.22
CA LEU A 269 20.35 2.56 1.58
C LEU A 269 21.74 3.22 1.50
N CYS A 270 21.81 4.50 1.15
CA CYS A 270 23.07 5.25 1.17
C CYS A 270 23.69 5.28 2.56
N ALA A 271 22.86 5.49 3.60
CA ALA A 271 23.32 5.59 4.97
C ALA A 271 23.78 4.22 5.53
N LEU A 272 23.05 3.14 5.23
CA LEU A 272 23.47 1.77 5.55
C LEU A 272 24.75 1.36 4.84
N LEU A 273 24.91 1.74 3.56
CA LEU A 273 26.13 1.47 2.81
C LEU A 273 27.35 2.19 3.40
N PHE A 274 27.15 3.43 3.86
CA PHE A 274 28.19 4.18 4.55
C PHE A 274 28.60 3.50 5.86
N LEU A 275 27.64 3.04 6.66
CA LEU A 275 27.91 2.30 7.91
C LEU A 275 28.64 0.98 7.66
N LEU A 276 28.28 0.24 6.60
CA LEU A 276 28.92 -1.03 6.28
C LEU A 276 30.38 -0.88 5.82
N ASN A 277 30.76 0.32 5.37
CA ASN A 277 32.09 0.63 4.85
C ASN A 277 33.00 1.32 5.89
N ILE A 278 32.49 1.58 7.10
CA ILE A 278 33.26 2.07 8.26
C ILE A 278 33.57 0.88 9.16
#